data_AF-A0A2D4GNV0-F1
#
_entry.id   AF-A0A2D4GNV0-F1
#
_cell.length_a   1.000
_cell.length_b   1.000
_cell.length_c   1.000
_cell.angle_alpha   90.00
_cell.angle_beta   90.00
_cell.angle_gamma   90.00
#
_symmetry.space_group_name_H-M   'P 1'
#
loop_
_entity.id
_entity.type
_entity.pdbx_description
1 polymer ?
#
loop_
_entity_poly.entity_id
_entity_poly.type
_entity_poly.pdbx_seq_one_letter_code
_entity_poly.pdbx_strand_id
1 'polypeptide(L)'
;AERQIVSQLHADVNELQRKYDDIKQEAVSADGLMKLQKQADIKALQDENHVKGQLLQRVTHEHEATRKKLDEERKRAHTLSIQVEVLHKSLIKQQDEQTRIAALEQQIQSCTSDFENEKLDRQNLQIQLNKVLRELRKARDQITRLEPSKLPERGGCLEVLDNFQAAFEDKLVIQDKHSSPKRISLLDESFLECPKCKTQYPTSQHRELLAHIDFCTV
;
A
#
# COMPACT_ATOMS: atom_id res chain seq x y z
N ALA A 1 -43.71 32.93 -118.07
CA ALA A 1 -42.57 32.40 -117.29
C ALA A 1 -42.18 33.35 -116.17
N GLU A 2 -41.73 34.58 -116.45
CA GLU A 2 -41.20 35.51 -115.44
C GLU A 2 -42.16 35.88 -114.31
N ARG A 3 -43.43 36.23 -114.60
CA ARG A 3 -44.41 36.58 -113.55
C ARG A 3 -44.64 35.44 -112.55
N GLN A 4 -44.59 34.20 -113.01
CA GLN A 4 -44.81 33.01 -112.19
C GLN A 4 -43.60 32.74 -111.28
N ILE A 5 -42.38 32.97 -111.79
CA ILE A 5 -41.14 32.91 -111.01
C ILE A 5 -41.12 33.99 -109.93
N VAL A 6 -41.54 35.22 -110.26
CA VAL A 6 -41.62 36.34 -109.28
C VAL A 6 -42.62 36.03 -108.17
N SER A 7 -43.81 35.51 -108.49
CA SER A 7 -44.79 35.11 -107.47
C SER A 7 -44.27 33.98 -106.56
N GLN A 8 -43.56 33.00 -107.13
CA GLN A 8 -42.96 31.91 -106.35
C GLN A 8 -41.88 32.43 -105.39
N LEU A 9 -40.94 33.25 -105.89
CA LEU A 9 -39.91 33.86 -105.05
C LEU A 9 -40.50 34.73 -103.94
N HIS A 10 -41.60 35.43 -104.20
CA HIS A 10 -42.29 36.22 -103.20
C HIS A 10 -42.91 35.35 -102.10
N ALA A 11 -43.48 34.19 -102.46
CA ALA A 11 -43.97 33.22 -101.49
C ALA A 11 -42.84 32.63 -100.64
N ASP A 12 -41.71 32.27 -101.27
CA ASP A 12 -40.54 31.70 -100.60
C ASP A 12 -39.91 32.70 -99.60
N VAL A 13 -39.79 33.98 -99.98
CA VAL A 13 -39.31 35.04 -99.08
C VAL A 13 -40.25 35.22 -97.88
N ASN A 14 -41.57 35.24 -98.11
CA ASN A 14 -42.55 35.37 -97.03
C ASN A 14 -42.57 34.14 -96.10
N GLU A 15 -42.28 32.95 -96.62
CA GLU A 15 -42.12 31.74 -95.81
C GLU A 15 -40.84 31.79 -94.96
N LEU A 16 -39.72 32.17 -95.56
CA LEU A 16 -38.44 32.32 -94.85
C LEU A 16 -38.53 33.40 -93.77
N GLN A 17 -39.20 34.52 -94.04
CA GLN A 17 -39.42 35.59 -93.08
C GLN A 17 -40.18 35.08 -91.85
N ARG A 18 -41.28 34.32 -92.05
CA ARG A 18 -42.04 33.71 -90.94
C ARG A 18 -41.18 32.75 -90.12
N LYS A 19 -40.44 31.86 -90.78
CA LYS A 19 -39.53 30.93 -90.08
C LYS A 19 -38.46 31.66 -89.28
N TYR A 20 -37.89 32.73 -89.82
CA TYR A 20 -36.92 33.54 -89.11
C TYR A 20 -37.54 34.19 -87.86
N ASP A 21 -38.74 34.76 -87.98
CA ASP A 21 -39.43 35.40 -86.86
C ASP A 21 -39.81 34.37 -85.77
N ASP A 22 -40.27 33.18 -86.17
CA ASP A 22 -40.57 32.06 -85.26
C ASP A 22 -39.30 31.62 -84.50
N ILE A 23 -38.20 31.35 -85.20
CA ILE A 23 -36.92 30.96 -84.60
C ILE A 23 -36.39 32.06 -83.67
N LYS A 24 -36.51 33.32 -84.05
CA LYS A 24 -36.11 34.45 -83.22
C LYS A 24 -36.93 34.51 -81.93
N GLN A 25 -38.24 34.29 -82.01
CA GLN A 25 -39.12 34.28 -80.85
C GLN A 25 -38.83 33.07 -79.93
N GLU A 26 -38.56 31.90 -80.50
CA GLU A 26 -38.11 30.72 -79.75
C GLU A 26 -36.78 30.96 -79.04
N ALA A 27 -35.80 31.58 -79.71
CA ALA A 27 -34.50 31.90 -79.13
C ALA A 27 -34.63 32.86 -77.93
N VAL A 28 -35.48 33.89 -78.03
CA VAL A 28 -35.78 34.82 -76.92
C VAL A 28 -36.46 34.09 -75.77
N SER A 29 -37.42 33.20 -76.07
CA SER A 29 -38.13 32.43 -75.06
C SER A 29 -37.19 31.45 -74.34
N ALA A 30 -36.30 30.78 -75.07
CA ALA A 30 -35.29 29.88 -74.53
C ALA A 30 -34.26 30.63 -73.66
N ASP A 31 -33.79 31.81 -74.08
CA ASP A 31 -32.89 32.64 -73.27
C ASP A 31 -33.57 33.10 -71.97
N GLY A 32 -34.86 33.46 -72.03
CA GLY A 32 -35.67 33.78 -70.85
C GLY A 32 -35.77 32.62 -69.86
N LEU A 33 -36.11 31.41 -70.36
CA LEU A 33 -36.16 30.19 -69.54
C LEU A 33 -34.80 29.84 -68.94
N MET A 34 -33.71 29.96 -69.72
CA MET A 34 -32.36 29.69 -69.25
C MET A 34 -31.95 30.64 -68.11
N LYS A 35 -32.29 31.93 -68.20
CA LYS A 35 -32.02 32.91 -67.13
C LYS A 35 -32.80 32.59 -65.85
N LEU A 36 -34.08 32.26 -65.98
CA LEU A 36 -34.92 31.85 -64.85
C LEU A 36 -34.37 30.59 -64.17
N GLN A 37 -33.98 29.58 -64.96
CA GLN A 37 -33.39 28.36 -64.43
C GLN A 37 -32.09 28.65 -63.68
N LYS A 38 -31.17 29.42 -64.27
CA LYS A 38 -29.91 29.82 -63.59
C LYS A 38 -30.17 30.55 -62.28
N GLN A 39 -31.16 31.44 -62.25
CA GLN A 39 -31.50 32.18 -61.04
C GLN A 39 -32.11 31.27 -59.96
N ALA A 40 -32.95 30.32 -60.34
CA ALA A 40 -33.49 29.30 -59.44
C ALA A 40 -32.38 28.41 -58.86
N ASP A 41 -31.45 27.94 -59.70
CA ASP A 41 -30.33 27.10 -59.29
C ASP A 41 -29.39 27.83 -58.32
N ILE A 42 -29.05 29.09 -58.61
CA ILE A 42 -28.23 29.93 -57.72
C ILE A 42 -28.91 30.08 -56.35
N LYS A 43 -30.21 30.36 -56.33
CA LYS A 43 -30.96 30.52 -55.08
C LYS A 43 -31.00 29.22 -54.29
N ALA A 44 -31.27 28.08 -54.94
CA ALA A 44 -31.28 26.78 -54.30
C ALA A 44 -29.92 26.44 -53.66
N LEU A 45 -28.82 26.72 -54.37
CA LEU A 45 -27.46 26.51 -53.85
C LEU A 45 -27.12 27.44 -52.69
N GLN A 46 -27.62 28.68 -52.69
CA GLN A 46 -27.45 29.62 -51.58
C GLN A 46 -28.20 29.15 -50.33
N ASP A 47 -29.45 28.71 -50.48
CA ASP A 47 -30.26 28.19 -49.39
C ASP A 47 -29.64 26.90 -48.82
N GLU A 48 -29.18 25.99 -49.68
CA GLU A 48 -28.50 24.76 -49.27
C GLU A 48 -27.20 25.06 -48.50
N ASN A 49 -26.36 25.98 -49.00
CA ASN A 49 -25.13 26.39 -48.32
C ASN A 49 -25.41 27.04 -46.97
N HIS A 50 -26.48 27.84 -46.87
CA HIS A 50 -26.87 28.47 -45.62
C HIS A 50 -27.23 27.41 -44.55
N VAL A 51 -28.07 26.43 -44.91
CA VAL A 51 -28.45 25.34 -44.01
C VAL A 51 -27.24 24.48 -43.63
N LYS A 52 -26.39 24.12 -44.61
CA LYS A 52 -25.14 23.37 -44.34
C LYS A 52 -24.21 24.13 -43.40
N GLY A 53 -24.08 25.45 -43.56
CA GLY A 53 -23.29 26.30 -42.68
C GLY A 53 -23.79 26.27 -41.23
N GLN A 54 -25.11 26.41 -41.02
CA GLN A 54 -25.70 26.32 -39.68
C GLN A 54 -25.49 24.93 -39.04
N LEU A 55 -25.65 23.85 -39.83
CA LEU A 55 -25.43 22.49 -39.35
C LEU A 55 -23.97 22.25 -38.96
N LEU A 56 -23.02 22.69 -39.80
CA LEU A 56 -21.59 22.62 -39.51
C LEU A 56 -21.24 23.37 -38.23
N GLN A 57 -21.79 24.57 -38.05
CA GLN A 57 -21.58 25.33 -36.83
C GLN A 57 -22.08 24.55 -35.61
N ARG A 58 -23.31 24.04 -35.64
CA ARG A 58 -23.88 23.24 -34.54
C ARG A 58 -23.03 22.03 -34.20
N VAL A 59 -22.68 21.22 -35.21
CA VAL A 59 -21.86 20.01 -35.03
C VAL A 59 -20.48 20.35 -34.47
N THR A 60 -19.88 21.45 -34.90
CA THR A 60 -18.59 21.90 -34.37
C THR A 60 -18.67 22.24 -32.89
N HIS A 61 -19.72 22.97 -32.48
CA HIS A 61 -19.93 23.32 -31.06
C HIS A 61 -20.20 22.07 -30.21
N GLU A 62 -21.02 21.14 -30.69
CA GLU A 62 -21.31 19.87 -30.02
C GLU A 62 -20.05 19.00 -29.88
N HIS A 63 -19.24 18.93 -30.94
CA HIS A 63 -17.95 18.23 -30.92
C HIS A 63 -16.97 18.85 -29.93
N GLU A 64 -16.88 20.17 -29.85
CA GLU A 64 -16.03 20.84 -28.86
C GLU A 64 -16.50 20.62 -27.42
N ALA A 65 -17.82 20.66 -27.19
CA ALA A 65 -18.41 20.41 -25.88
C ALA A 65 -18.17 18.97 -25.42
N THR A 66 -18.36 17.99 -26.31
CA THR A 66 -18.10 16.56 -26.02
C THR A 66 -16.62 16.30 -25.78
N ARG A 67 -15.73 16.93 -26.55
CA ARG A 67 -14.27 16.84 -26.35
C ARG A 67 -13.86 17.35 -24.96
N LYS A 68 -14.40 18.49 -24.51
CA LYS A 68 -14.11 19.02 -23.16
C LYS A 68 -14.57 18.06 -22.05
N LYS A 69 -15.77 17.49 -22.18
CA LYS A 69 -16.28 16.50 -21.22
C LYS A 69 -15.39 15.25 -21.18
N LEU A 70 -14.92 14.77 -22.33
CA LEU A 70 -14.01 13.63 -22.40
C LEU A 70 -12.69 13.91 -21.66
N ASP A 71 -12.12 15.10 -21.81
CA ASP A 71 -10.88 15.46 -21.12
C ASP A 71 -11.07 15.58 -19.59
N GLU A 72 -12.22 16.07 -19.13
CA GLU A 72 -12.57 16.05 -17.71
C GLU A 72 -12.70 14.62 -17.18
N GLU A 73 -13.41 13.74 -17.89
CA GLU A 73 -13.54 12.33 -17.50
C GLU A 73 -12.20 11.61 -17.49
N ARG A 74 -11.30 11.90 -18.45
CA ARG A 74 -9.93 11.36 -18.42
C ARG A 74 -9.15 11.80 -17.19
N LYS A 75 -9.27 13.08 -16.79
CA LYS A 75 -8.64 13.57 -15.55
C LYS A 75 -9.24 12.90 -14.31
N ARG A 76 -10.57 12.75 -14.25
CA ARG A 76 -11.26 12.02 -13.15
C ARG A 76 -10.78 10.58 -13.07
N ALA A 77 -10.74 9.87 -14.19
CA ALA A 77 -10.26 8.49 -14.28
C ALA A 77 -8.81 8.35 -13.83
N HIS A 78 -7.93 9.28 -14.23
CA HIS A 78 -6.54 9.27 -13.81
C HIS A 78 -6.40 9.45 -12.28
N THR A 79 -7.11 10.44 -11.72
CA THR A 79 -7.14 10.65 -10.26
C THR A 79 -7.66 9.42 -9.51
N LEU A 80 -8.73 8.80 -10.02
CA LEU A 80 -9.27 7.58 -9.42
C LEU A 80 -8.28 6.42 -9.47
N SER A 81 -7.56 6.28 -10.59
CA SER A 81 -6.52 5.25 -10.75
C SER A 81 -5.42 5.40 -9.69
N ILE A 82 -4.97 6.63 -9.42
CA ILE A 82 -3.97 6.91 -8.39
C ILE A 82 -4.51 6.53 -7.00
N GLN A 83 -5.78 6.85 -6.70
CA GLN A 83 -6.40 6.49 -5.42
C GLN A 83 -6.48 4.98 -5.24
N VAL A 84 -6.89 4.24 -6.27
CA VAL A 84 -6.94 2.76 -6.24
C VAL A 84 -5.55 2.18 -5.98
N GLU A 85 -4.50 2.71 -6.61
CA GLU A 85 -3.13 2.25 -6.41
C GLU A 85 -2.68 2.44 -4.94
N VAL A 86 -2.97 3.60 -4.34
CA VAL A 86 -2.65 3.89 -2.94
C VAL A 86 -3.40 2.95 -2.00
N LEU A 87 -4.70 2.75 -2.23
CA LEU A 87 -5.52 1.82 -1.44
C LEU A 87 -5.01 0.39 -1.54
N HIS A 88 -4.64 -0.06 -2.74
CA HIS A 88 -4.07 -1.39 -2.95
C HIS A 88 -2.75 -1.58 -2.16
N LYS A 89 -1.85 -0.60 -2.22
CA LYS A 89 -0.61 -0.61 -1.42
C LYS A 89 -0.88 -0.63 0.08
N SER A 90 -1.87 0.12 0.54
CA SER A 90 -2.27 0.15 1.95
C SER A 90 -2.83 -1.21 2.40
N LEU A 91 -3.64 -1.84 1.56
CA LEU A 91 -4.22 -3.15 1.85
C LEU A 91 -3.16 -4.24 2.00
N ILE A 92 -2.14 -4.24 1.12
CA ILE A 92 -1.01 -5.17 1.22
C ILE A 92 -0.28 -4.98 2.56
N LYS A 93 0.05 -3.73 2.93
CA LYS A 93 0.71 -3.44 4.22
C LYS A 93 -0.12 -3.91 5.41
N GLN A 94 -1.43 -3.73 5.35
CA GLN A 94 -2.32 -4.20 6.40
C GLN A 94 -2.33 -5.73 6.50
N GLN A 95 -2.29 -6.45 5.37
CA GLN A 95 -2.20 -7.91 5.35
C GLN A 95 -0.89 -8.41 5.96
N ASP A 96 0.23 -7.74 5.66
CA ASP A 96 1.55 -8.07 6.24
C ASP A 96 1.54 -7.87 7.77
N GLU A 97 0.98 -6.76 8.24
CA GLU A 97 0.85 -6.49 9.68
C GLU A 97 -0.05 -7.50 10.38
N GLN A 98 -1.18 -7.89 9.78
CA GLN A 98 -2.05 -8.93 10.34
C GLN A 98 -1.34 -10.29 10.42
N THR A 99 -0.53 -10.63 9.41
CA THR A 99 0.27 -11.85 9.42
C THR A 99 1.31 -11.83 10.54
N ARG A 100 1.96 -10.67 10.75
CA ARG A 100 2.91 -10.46 11.84
C ARG A 100 2.25 -10.56 13.21
N ILE A 101 1.08 -9.94 13.39
CA ILE A 101 0.31 -10.02 14.64
C ILE A 101 -0.03 -11.48 14.96
N ALA A 102 -0.57 -12.23 13.99
CA ALA A 102 -0.91 -13.63 14.19
C ALA A 102 0.31 -14.49 14.58
N ALA A 103 1.49 -14.23 13.99
CA ALA A 103 2.72 -14.92 14.36
C ALA A 103 3.17 -14.60 15.80
N LEU A 104 3.06 -13.33 16.22
CA LEU A 104 3.37 -12.93 17.59
C LEU A 104 2.40 -13.53 18.60
N GLU A 105 1.11 -13.58 18.28
CA GLU A 105 0.09 -14.22 19.12
C GLU A 105 0.39 -15.72 19.32
N GLN A 106 0.78 -16.43 18.25
CA GLN A 106 1.22 -17.82 18.35
C GLN A 106 2.47 -17.98 19.24
N GLN A 107 3.44 -17.06 19.11
CA GLN A 107 4.65 -17.09 19.94
C GLN A 107 4.33 -16.87 21.42
N ILE A 108 3.44 -15.92 21.74
CA ILE A 108 2.98 -15.67 23.11
C ILE A 108 2.29 -16.91 23.67
N GLN A 109 1.41 -17.56 22.89
CA GLN A 109 0.73 -18.78 23.31
C GLN A 109 1.71 -19.93 23.59
N SER A 110 2.68 -20.17 22.71
CA SER A 110 3.72 -21.19 22.92
C SER A 110 4.51 -20.91 24.20
N CYS A 111 5.02 -19.68 24.36
CA CYS A 111 5.78 -19.28 25.54
C CYS A 111 4.96 -19.41 26.83
N THR A 112 3.66 -19.11 26.78
CA THR A 112 2.76 -19.26 27.93
C THR A 112 2.62 -20.73 28.31
N SER A 113 2.43 -21.62 27.33
CA SER A 113 2.33 -23.06 27.58
C SER A 113 3.65 -23.63 28.12
N ASP A 114 4.79 -23.23 27.56
CA ASP A 114 6.11 -23.65 28.03
C ASP A 114 6.34 -23.22 29.49
N PHE A 115 5.96 -21.98 29.84
CA PHE A 115 6.06 -21.49 31.21
C PHE A 115 5.16 -22.25 32.19
N GLU A 116 3.93 -22.60 31.79
CA GLU A 116 3.04 -23.44 32.59
C GLU A 116 3.61 -24.84 32.82
N ASN A 117 4.22 -25.44 31.79
CA ASN A 117 4.88 -26.74 31.89
C ASN A 117 6.09 -26.68 32.84
N GLU A 118 6.97 -25.69 32.69
CA GLU A 118 8.12 -25.50 33.59
C GLU A 118 7.69 -25.30 35.05
N LYS A 119 6.56 -24.60 35.28
CA LYS A 119 5.99 -24.44 36.61
C LYS A 119 5.59 -25.78 37.22
N LEU A 120 4.96 -26.66 36.45
CA LEU A 120 4.60 -28.02 36.88
C LEU A 120 5.85 -28.86 37.15
N ASP A 121 6.85 -28.81 36.27
CA ASP A 121 8.11 -29.54 36.44
C ASP A 121 8.85 -29.11 37.70
N ARG A 122 8.92 -27.80 37.96
CA ARG A 122 9.50 -27.26 39.19
C ARG A 122 8.77 -27.75 40.43
N GLN A 123 7.43 -27.79 40.42
CA GLN A 123 6.65 -28.34 41.53
C GLN A 123 6.93 -29.83 41.73
N ASN A 124 7.01 -30.61 40.65
CA ASN A 124 7.34 -32.02 40.70
C ASN A 124 8.74 -32.27 41.30
N LEU A 125 9.75 -31.52 40.85
CA LEU A 125 11.10 -31.58 41.40
C LEU A 125 11.14 -31.21 42.88
N GLN A 126 10.37 -30.19 43.29
CA GLN A 126 10.26 -29.80 44.70
C GLN A 126 9.65 -30.93 45.55
N ILE A 127 8.63 -31.63 45.04
CA ILE A 127 8.04 -32.79 45.72
C ILE A 127 9.07 -33.92 45.84
N GLN A 128 9.82 -34.21 44.76
CA GLN A 128 10.86 -35.25 44.78
C GLN A 128 11.98 -34.92 45.78
N LEU A 129 12.47 -33.67 45.79
CA LEU A 129 13.47 -33.21 46.75
C LEU A 129 12.99 -33.41 48.19
N ASN A 130 11.75 -33.04 48.50
CA ASN A 130 11.16 -33.25 49.82
C ASN A 130 11.00 -34.72 50.21
N LYS A 131 10.85 -35.63 49.23
CA LYS A 131 10.88 -37.08 49.49
C LYS A 131 12.31 -37.52 49.84
N VAL A 132 13.31 -37.15 49.04
CA VAL A 132 14.72 -37.48 49.29
C VAL A 132 15.18 -36.95 50.65
N LEU A 133 14.87 -35.70 50.98
CA LEU A 133 15.21 -35.11 52.29
C LEU A 133 14.58 -35.86 53.46
N ARG A 134 13.34 -36.36 53.32
CA ARG A 134 12.71 -37.20 54.34
C ARG A 134 13.41 -38.53 54.52
N GLU A 135 13.77 -39.20 53.42
CA GLU A 135 14.50 -40.47 53.48
C GLU A 135 15.92 -40.29 54.04
N LEU A 136 16.61 -39.20 53.69
CA LEU A 136 17.92 -38.86 54.28
C LEU A 136 17.83 -38.66 55.80
N ARG A 137 16.79 -37.96 56.29
CA ARG A 137 16.57 -37.84 57.75
C ARG A 137 16.33 -39.19 58.40
N LYS A 138 15.50 -40.06 57.80
CA LYS A 138 15.28 -41.41 58.31
C LYS A 138 16.57 -42.24 58.34
N ALA A 139 17.37 -42.19 57.29
CA ALA A 139 18.66 -42.88 57.23
C ALA A 139 19.62 -42.36 58.31
N ARG A 140 19.68 -41.04 58.52
CA ARG A 140 20.45 -40.43 59.61
C ARG A 140 19.98 -40.92 60.98
N ASP A 141 18.66 -40.91 61.23
CA ASP A 141 18.10 -41.35 62.51
C ASP A 141 18.35 -42.85 62.75
N GLN A 142 18.38 -43.68 61.70
CA GLN A 142 18.78 -45.09 61.79
C GLN A 142 20.26 -45.24 62.13
N ILE A 143 21.15 -44.45 61.52
CA ILE A 143 22.59 -44.44 61.84
C ILE A 143 22.79 -44.07 63.31
N THR A 144 22.19 -42.99 63.79
CA THR A 144 22.28 -42.56 65.20
C THR A 144 21.75 -43.62 66.18
N ARG A 145 20.73 -44.41 65.80
CA ARG A 145 20.22 -45.52 66.63
C ARG A 145 21.14 -46.75 66.66
N LEU A 146 21.90 -46.98 65.58
CA LEU A 146 22.87 -48.07 65.47
C LEU A 146 24.24 -47.69 66.03
N GLU A 147 24.44 -46.41 66.38
CA GLU A 147 25.66 -45.89 67.00
C GLU A 147 25.78 -46.45 68.44
N PRO A 148 26.79 -47.28 68.76
CA PRO A 148 26.90 -47.93 70.07
C PRO A 148 27.11 -46.90 71.17
N SER A 149 26.26 -46.95 72.19
CA SER A 149 26.46 -46.16 73.41
C SER A 149 27.77 -46.60 74.08
N LYS A 150 28.76 -45.69 74.03
CA LYS A 150 30.05 -45.67 74.73
C LYS A 150 31.20 -46.50 74.13
N LEU A 151 32.13 -45.79 73.50
CA LEU A 151 33.56 -45.97 73.72
C LEU A 151 34.19 -44.59 74.00
N PRO A 152 34.87 -44.39 75.14
CA PRO A 152 35.72 -43.21 75.33
C PRO A 152 36.98 -43.35 74.48
N GLU A 153 37.50 -42.22 74.02
CA GLU A 153 38.81 -42.03 73.37
C GLU A 153 38.98 -42.58 71.94
N ARG A 154 38.67 -41.73 70.95
CA ARG A 154 39.63 -41.42 69.88
C ARG A 154 39.35 -40.04 69.30
N GLY A 155 40.14 -39.05 69.73
CA GLY A 155 40.16 -37.72 69.12
C GLY A 155 40.60 -37.83 67.66
N GLY A 156 39.88 -37.13 66.76
CA GLY A 156 40.29 -36.97 65.36
C GLY A 156 39.16 -36.80 64.34
N CYS A 157 37.89 -37.04 64.67
CA CYS A 157 36.81 -37.02 63.66
C CYS A 157 35.77 -35.90 63.81
N LEU A 158 35.75 -35.18 64.94
CA LEU A 158 34.75 -34.13 65.20
C LEU A 158 34.93 -32.87 64.33
N GLU A 159 36.15 -32.54 63.91
CA GLU A 159 36.42 -31.38 63.03
C GLU A 159 35.92 -31.56 61.59
N VAL A 160 35.74 -32.80 61.13
CA VAL A 160 35.30 -33.06 59.74
C VAL A 160 33.79 -32.87 59.63
N LEU A 161 33.01 -33.36 60.61
CA LEU A 161 31.55 -33.26 60.57
C LEU A 161 31.05 -31.82 60.73
N ASP A 162 31.71 -31.03 61.59
CA ASP A 162 31.37 -29.63 61.85
C ASP A 162 31.65 -28.75 60.62
N ASN A 163 32.75 -29.04 59.89
CA ASN A 163 33.05 -28.41 58.61
C ASN A 163 32.03 -28.76 57.51
N PHE A 164 31.52 -29.99 57.48
CA PHE A 164 30.50 -30.39 56.50
C PHE A 164 29.13 -29.76 56.79
N GLN A 165 28.77 -29.58 58.07
CA GLN A 165 27.51 -28.96 58.45
C GLN A 165 27.53 -27.44 58.26
N ALA A 166 28.64 -26.78 58.60
CA ALA A 166 28.86 -25.37 58.31
C ALA A 166 28.86 -25.07 56.80
N ALA A 167 29.47 -25.94 55.98
CA ALA A 167 29.47 -25.80 54.52
C ALA A 167 28.09 -26.06 53.88
N PHE A 168 27.18 -26.75 54.57
CA PHE A 168 25.83 -27.01 54.09
C PHE A 168 24.85 -25.90 54.50
N GLU A 169 25.00 -25.34 55.70
CA GLU A 169 24.21 -24.19 56.16
C GLU A 169 24.58 -22.89 55.43
N ASP A 170 25.86 -22.67 55.11
CA ASP A 170 26.34 -21.54 54.29
C ASP A 170 25.76 -21.57 52.86
N LYS A 171 25.38 -22.76 52.36
CA LYS A 171 24.73 -22.93 51.05
C LYS A 171 23.19 -22.93 51.08
N LEU A 172 22.58 -22.99 52.27
CA LEU A 172 21.11 -22.91 52.45
C LEU A 172 20.63 -21.48 52.75
N VAL A 173 21.53 -20.60 53.20
CA VAL A 173 21.31 -19.17 53.11
C VAL A 173 21.39 -18.80 51.64
N ILE A 174 20.26 -18.50 51.02
CA ILE A 174 20.20 -17.75 49.76
C ILE A 174 20.76 -16.37 50.10
N GLN A 175 22.08 -16.26 50.15
CA GLN A 175 22.76 -15.00 50.08
C GLN A 175 22.51 -14.55 48.65
N ASP A 176 21.77 -13.46 48.51
CA ASP A 176 21.56 -12.71 47.28
C ASP A 176 22.89 -12.04 46.84
N LYS A 177 23.94 -12.86 46.74
CA LYS A 177 25.33 -12.52 46.42
C LYS A 177 25.88 -13.34 45.26
N HIS A 178 24.99 -13.95 44.46
CA HIS A 178 25.26 -13.98 43.04
C HIS A 178 24.89 -12.62 42.46
N SER A 179 25.74 -11.63 42.74
CA SER A 179 26.07 -10.69 41.68
C SER A 179 26.50 -11.56 40.52
N SER A 180 25.58 -11.84 39.61
CA SER A 180 25.88 -12.48 38.33
C SER A 180 27.20 -11.87 37.84
N PRO A 181 28.19 -12.66 37.36
CA PRO A 181 29.39 -12.08 36.79
C PRO A 181 28.88 -11.07 35.78
N LYS A 182 29.15 -9.77 36.02
CA LYS A 182 28.60 -8.67 35.24
C LYS A 182 28.67 -9.12 33.81
N ARG A 183 27.53 -9.47 33.21
CA ARG A 183 27.47 -9.63 31.76
C ARG A 183 27.80 -8.24 31.30
N ILE A 184 29.07 -8.04 30.95
CA ILE A 184 29.51 -6.89 30.20
C ILE A 184 28.57 -6.93 29.01
N SER A 185 27.57 -6.05 29.04
CA SER A 185 26.56 -6.01 28.02
C SER A 185 27.31 -5.77 26.73
N LEU A 186 27.13 -6.57 25.69
CA LEU A 186 27.78 -6.33 24.39
C LEU A 186 27.43 -4.93 23.82
N LEU A 187 26.42 -4.28 24.40
CA LEU A 187 26.00 -2.90 24.12
C LEU A 187 26.83 -1.84 24.88
N ASP A 188 27.75 -2.22 25.76
CA ASP A 188 28.72 -1.30 26.39
C ASP A 188 30.00 -1.13 25.54
N GLU A 189 30.15 -1.91 24.46
CA GLU A 189 31.28 -1.81 23.52
C GLU A 189 31.00 -0.83 22.36
N SER A 190 29.76 -0.34 22.24
CA SER A 190 29.36 0.65 21.23
C SER A 190 28.75 1.90 21.86
N PHE A 191 29.13 3.06 21.34
CA PHE A 191 28.72 4.37 21.86
C PHE A 191 27.78 5.07 20.87
N LEU A 192 26.72 5.67 21.40
CA LEU A 192 25.82 6.59 20.71
C LEU A 192 26.20 8.02 21.07
N GLU A 193 26.12 8.92 20.09
CA GLU A 193 26.48 10.32 20.30
C GLU A 193 25.25 11.22 20.30
N CYS A 194 25.24 12.20 21.19
CA CYS A 194 24.31 13.31 21.08
C CYS A 194 24.60 14.10 19.79
N PRO A 195 23.63 14.27 18.88
CA PRO A 195 23.86 14.95 17.62
C PRO A 195 24.20 16.44 17.79
N LYS A 196 23.84 17.02 18.94
CA LYS A 196 24.01 18.42 19.28
C LYS A 196 25.41 18.70 19.87
N CYS A 197 25.74 18.09 21.01
CA CYS A 197 27.00 18.34 21.73
C CYS A 197 28.10 17.27 21.56
N LYS A 198 27.85 16.21 20.78
CA LYS A 198 28.78 15.08 20.55
C LYS A 198 29.20 14.29 21.80
N THR A 199 28.50 14.47 22.92
CA THR A 199 28.73 13.64 24.11
C THR A 199 28.38 12.18 23.81
N GLN A 200 29.30 11.29 24.15
CA GLN A 200 29.19 9.84 23.92
C GLN A 200 28.50 9.16 25.11
N TYR A 201 27.58 8.26 24.80
CA TYR A 201 26.83 7.45 25.75
C TYR A 201 26.96 5.98 25.34
N PRO A 202 27.26 5.07 26.27
CA PRO A 202 27.16 3.63 25.99
C PRO A 202 25.76 3.28 25.47
N THR A 203 25.65 2.33 24.55
CA THR A 203 24.35 1.92 23.98
C THR A 203 23.42 1.34 25.05
N SER A 204 23.99 0.77 26.12
CA SER A 204 23.26 0.36 27.32
C SER A 204 22.48 1.50 28.00
N GLN A 205 22.93 2.75 27.86
CA GLN A 205 22.37 3.97 28.47
C GLN A 205 21.56 4.85 27.49
N HIS A 206 20.99 4.27 26.42
CA HIS A 206 20.24 5.02 25.40
C HIS A 206 19.11 5.92 25.96
N ARG A 207 18.47 5.54 27.09
CA ARG A 207 17.45 6.36 27.75
C ARG A 207 18.00 7.66 28.32
N GLU A 208 19.22 7.62 28.85
CA GLU A 208 19.90 8.80 29.41
C GLU A 208 20.33 9.74 28.29
N LEU A 209 20.77 9.20 27.14
CA LEU A 209 21.01 9.99 25.94
C LEU A 209 19.75 10.70 25.43
N LEU A 210 18.59 10.01 25.40
CA LEU A 210 17.33 10.63 24.97
C LEU A 210 16.92 11.77 25.90
N ALA A 211 16.98 11.56 27.21
CA ALA A 211 16.72 12.61 28.19
C ALA A 211 17.72 13.78 28.06
N HIS A 212 18.99 13.49 27.77
CA HIS A 212 19.99 14.53 27.49
C HIS A 212 19.66 15.32 26.22
N ILE A 213 19.25 14.68 25.12
CA ILE A 213 18.91 15.34 23.85
C ILE A 213 17.77 16.35 24.03
N ASP A 214 16.79 16.04 24.89
CA ASP A 214 15.64 16.89 25.17
C ASP A 214 16.02 18.23 25.81
N PHE A 215 17.08 18.25 26.64
CA PHE A 215 17.57 19.46 27.33
C PHE A 215 18.89 20.01 26.79
N CYS A 216 19.52 19.34 25.82
CA CYS A 216 20.77 19.79 25.23
C CYS A 216 20.53 21.00 24.32
N THR A 217 21.10 22.15 24.69
CA THR A 217 20.97 23.46 24.03
C THR A 217 22.27 23.98 23.42
N VAL A 218 23.30 23.13 23.28
CA VAL A 218 24.54 23.45 22.55
C VAL A 218 24.49 22.86 21.16
#